data_AF-A0A5N7ZB52-F1
#
_entry.id   AF-A0A5N7ZB52-F1
#
_cell.length_a   1.000
_cell.length_b   1.000
_cell.length_c   1.000
_cell.angle_alpha   90.00
_cell.angle_beta   90.00
_cell.angle_gamma   90.00
#
_symmetry.space_group_name_H-M   'P 1'
#
loop_
_entity.id
_entity.type
_entity.pdbx_description
1 polymer ?
#
loop_
_entity_poly.entity_id
_entity_poly.type
_entity_poly.pdbx_seq_one_letter_code
_entity_poly.pdbx_strand_id
1 'polypeptide(L)'
;MKKKLLYVAASFCLFASAYGQSSLWTKASPERLKMYEKVERASQPQNFQLFSLDLPALKAKLETAPMRSNATSNLILSFPAPNGKMENYQIYESPVMEAELAAKYPGIKSYIGKGIEDPTATINFSVTLFGLHTMTLSGKTGTSYIDPFTKDLKNYIIYSKKDLQPTRAFSCMVQDDHEAVSGRLINSPETAMASDGKYRVYRLAMACTIEYAAYHVNAAGLSGGTTAQKKAAVLAAMNVTMTRVNGLYERDMSLHMNIVANNDLIIYIDSDNFTNSPQMINEIQPIVDAAIGAANYDIGHGVCTTDSGIAQLNSPCSSTKARGITGQPNPVGDPFDIDYVAHEMGHQYGATHTQNNACNRTDATAVEPGSASTIMGYAGICAPNVQEHSDAHFHAVSIAQMQTFVNAGGSCAVTTNNGNAAPVVNAGANYTIPYGTAFILKGSATDTAGESLTYGWEQTNNQVSTQPPTATATTGPNFRSLPPSTSPNRYMPRFEDVLAGNLTPTWEVVPNVARTMNFALTVRDNRAPNGGQTGRGDMTVTFANTGPFRITSPATANVSWDRGSSQTVTWDVAGTTANGIN
;
A
#
# COMPACT_ATOMS: atom_id res chain seq x y z
N MET A 1 63.94 22.54 -23.75
CA MET A 1 63.35 21.50 -22.86
C MET A 1 62.10 21.93 -22.09
N LYS A 2 61.83 23.24 -21.84
CA LYS A 2 60.70 23.66 -20.99
C LYS A 2 59.28 23.53 -21.60
N LYS A 3 59.12 23.52 -22.92
CA LYS A 3 57.79 23.36 -23.55
C LYS A 3 57.32 21.90 -23.68
N LYS A 4 58.24 20.94 -23.82
CA LYS A 4 57.87 19.51 -23.93
C LYS A 4 57.40 18.91 -22.59
N LEU A 5 57.88 19.41 -21.45
CA LEU A 5 57.42 18.97 -20.13
C LEU A 5 55.98 19.42 -19.83
N LEU A 6 55.56 20.59 -20.35
CA LEU A 6 54.22 21.14 -20.12
C LEU A 6 53.13 20.31 -20.84
N TYR A 7 53.42 19.81 -22.04
CA TYR A 7 52.49 18.95 -22.78
C TYR A 7 52.40 17.55 -22.17
N VAL A 8 53.48 17.02 -21.58
CA VAL A 8 53.44 15.72 -20.88
C VAL A 8 52.67 15.83 -19.55
N ALA A 9 52.82 16.94 -18.81
CA ALA A 9 52.06 17.19 -17.59
C ALA A 9 50.56 17.46 -17.87
N ALA A 10 50.23 18.20 -18.92
CA ALA A 10 48.84 18.43 -19.34
C ALA A 10 48.16 17.14 -19.84
N SER A 11 48.89 16.25 -20.50
CA SER A 11 48.38 14.94 -20.92
C SER A 11 48.18 13.98 -19.74
N PHE A 12 48.95 14.10 -18.65
CA PHE A 12 48.75 13.25 -17.46
C PHE A 12 47.57 13.71 -16.59
N CYS A 13 47.23 15.01 -16.61
CA CYS A 13 46.04 15.53 -15.90
C CYS A 13 44.71 15.25 -16.62
N LEU A 14 44.71 14.83 -17.89
CA LEU A 14 43.50 14.45 -18.62
C LEU A 14 43.07 13.00 -18.43
N PHE A 15 43.87 12.17 -17.75
CA PHE A 15 43.53 10.76 -17.44
C PHE A 15 43.10 10.50 -15.99
N ALA A 16 43.02 11.54 -15.15
CA ALA A 16 42.73 11.40 -13.73
C ALA A 16 41.47 12.16 -13.28
N SER A 17 40.34 11.99 -13.97
CA SER A 17 39.01 12.46 -13.50
C SER A 17 37.85 11.72 -14.18
N ALA A 18 37.99 10.41 -14.38
CA ALA A 18 36.88 9.55 -14.79
C ALA A 18 36.86 8.27 -13.96
N TYR A 19 36.84 8.41 -12.63
CA TYR A 19 36.15 7.40 -11.83
C TYR A 19 34.66 7.60 -12.09
N GLY A 20 34.19 7.05 -13.22
CA GLY A 20 32.76 6.90 -13.43
C GLY A 20 32.22 6.11 -12.25
N GLN A 21 31.22 6.65 -11.56
CA GLN A 21 30.44 5.83 -10.63
C GLN A 21 29.98 4.61 -11.42
N SER A 22 30.47 3.43 -11.05
CA SER A 22 29.98 2.18 -11.63
C SER A 22 28.46 2.15 -11.41
N SER A 23 27.71 2.05 -12.50
CA SER A 23 26.27 1.92 -12.42
C SER A 23 25.96 0.63 -11.65
N LEU A 24 25.21 0.74 -10.54
CA LEU A 24 24.75 -0.43 -9.77
C LEU A 24 23.89 -1.36 -10.62
N TRP A 25 23.17 -0.77 -11.57
CA TRP A 25 22.19 -1.44 -12.41
C TRP A 25 22.65 -1.51 -13.85
N THR A 26 22.48 -2.68 -14.47
CA THR A 26 22.68 -2.89 -15.90
C THR A 26 21.45 -3.56 -16.48
N LYS A 27 20.85 -3.01 -17.53
CA LYS A 27 19.66 -3.61 -18.15
C LYS A 27 19.97 -5.01 -18.69
N ALA A 28 19.12 -5.99 -18.36
CA ALA A 28 19.27 -7.37 -18.77
C ALA A 28 18.20 -7.75 -19.81
N SER A 29 18.52 -8.72 -20.68
CA SER A 29 17.57 -9.24 -21.67
C SER A 29 17.00 -10.60 -21.23
N PRO A 30 15.69 -10.87 -21.45
CA PRO A 30 15.08 -12.16 -21.10
C PRO A 30 15.79 -13.36 -21.73
N GLU A 31 16.28 -13.22 -22.96
CA GLU A 31 16.95 -14.29 -23.72
C GLU A 31 18.22 -14.77 -23.02
N ARG A 32 18.98 -13.83 -22.45
CA ARG A 32 20.21 -14.14 -21.69
C ARG A 32 19.91 -14.85 -20.38
N LEU A 33 18.72 -14.67 -19.83
CA LEU A 33 18.32 -15.20 -18.53
C LEU A 33 17.53 -16.51 -18.61
N LYS A 34 17.26 -17.03 -19.82
CA LYS A 34 16.50 -18.29 -20.03
C LYS A 34 17.13 -19.50 -19.35
N MET A 35 18.46 -19.56 -19.30
CA MET A 35 19.21 -20.71 -18.74
C MET A 35 19.41 -20.64 -17.22
N TYR A 36 19.06 -19.53 -16.59
CA TYR A 36 19.23 -19.35 -15.16
C TYR A 36 18.03 -19.90 -14.40
N GLU A 37 18.32 -20.52 -13.26
CA GLU A 37 17.27 -20.95 -12.35
C GLU A 37 16.59 -19.73 -11.74
N LYS A 38 15.25 -19.72 -11.80
CA LYS A 38 14.43 -18.60 -11.36
C LYS A 38 14.03 -18.77 -9.91
N VAL A 39 13.85 -17.65 -9.23
CA VAL A 39 13.21 -17.63 -7.91
C VAL A 39 11.74 -18.00 -8.06
N GLU A 40 11.20 -18.75 -7.09
CA GLU A 40 9.77 -19.06 -7.05
C GLU A 40 8.97 -17.78 -6.80
N ARG A 41 7.88 -17.61 -7.55
CA ARG A 41 7.00 -16.45 -7.41
C ARG A 41 5.56 -16.92 -7.41
N ALA A 42 4.76 -16.37 -6.50
CA ALA A 42 3.33 -16.65 -6.47
C ALA A 42 2.65 -16.15 -7.74
N SER A 43 2.95 -14.91 -8.15
CA SER A 43 2.36 -14.23 -9.31
C SER A 43 3.42 -13.79 -10.33
N GLN A 44 3.03 -13.76 -11.61
CA GLN A 44 3.89 -13.32 -12.71
C GLN A 44 3.30 -12.06 -13.36
N PRO A 45 4.02 -10.94 -13.44
CA PRO A 45 3.55 -9.74 -14.10
C PRO A 45 3.52 -9.90 -15.62
N GLN A 46 2.51 -9.33 -16.28
CA GLN A 46 2.41 -9.24 -17.74
C GLN A 46 3.49 -8.32 -18.32
N ASN A 47 3.68 -7.15 -17.70
CA ASN A 47 4.68 -6.17 -18.11
C ASN A 47 5.74 -6.03 -17.01
N PHE A 48 7.01 -6.17 -17.40
CA PHE A 48 8.12 -6.02 -16.48
C PHE A 48 9.42 -5.65 -17.20
N GLN A 49 10.39 -5.13 -16.46
CA GLN A 49 11.77 -4.96 -16.90
C GLN A 49 12.69 -5.92 -16.14
N LEU A 50 13.83 -6.25 -16.74
CA LEU A 50 14.88 -7.05 -16.09
C LEU A 50 16.18 -6.25 -16.02
N PHE A 51 16.82 -6.25 -14.85
CA PHE A 51 18.11 -5.62 -14.63
C PHE A 51 19.02 -6.54 -13.81
N SER A 52 20.31 -6.49 -14.10
CA SER A 52 21.34 -7.04 -13.24
C SER A 52 21.78 -6.00 -12.22
N LEU A 53 22.02 -6.43 -10.98
CA LEU A 53 22.45 -5.60 -9.85
C LEU A 53 23.82 -6.04 -9.34
N ASP A 54 24.72 -5.08 -9.16
CA ASP A 54 25.91 -5.26 -8.31
C ASP A 54 25.52 -5.15 -6.83
N LEU A 55 24.99 -6.25 -6.29
CA LEU A 55 24.50 -6.31 -4.91
C LEU A 55 25.61 -6.04 -3.87
N PRO A 56 26.85 -6.56 -4.03
CA PRO A 56 27.97 -6.17 -3.15
C PRO A 56 28.25 -4.67 -3.16
N ALA A 57 28.28 -4.02 -4.33
CA ALA A 57 28.49 -2.57 -4.40
C ALA A 57 27.33 -1.77 -3.80
N LEU A 58 26.09 -2.24 -3.96
CA LEU A 58 24.93 -1.66 -3.29
C LEU A 58 25.08 -1.74 -1.76
N LYS A 59 25.42 -2.93 -1.22
CA LYS A 59 25.63 -3.13 0.22
C LYS A 59 26.70 -2.19 0.78
N ALA A 60 27.85 -2.08 0.10
CA ALA A 60 28.93 -1.18 0.52
C ALA A 60 28.51 0.30 0.57
N LYS A 61 27.65 0.76 -0.35
CA LYS A 61 27.10 2.12 -0.30
C LYS A 61 26.12 2.28 0.86
N LEU A 62 25.29 1.27 1.12
CA LEU A 62 24.27 1.30 2.18
C LEU A 62 24.86 1.31 3.59
N GLU A 63 26.10 0.86 3.80
CA GLU A 63 26.81 1.00 5.09
C GLU A 63 26.97 2.46 5.53
N THR A 64 26.87 3.41 4.59
CA THR A 64 26.96 4.86 4.87
C THR A 64 25.59 5.51 5.08
N ALA A 65 24.49 4.74 4.99
CA ALA A 65 23.15 5.27 5.21
C ALA A 65 22.98 5.69 6.67
N PRO A 66 22.60 6.94 6.97
CA PRO A 66 22.30 7.32 8.34
C PRO A 66 20.97 6.70 8.78
N MET A 67 20.82 6.46 10.08
CA MET A 67 19.54 6.11 10.69
C MET A 67 18.48 7.17 10.34
N ARG A 68 17.23 6.74 10.10
CA ARG A 68 16.07 7.62 9.81
C ARG A 68 15.78 8.69 10.86
N SER A 69 16.21 8.47 12.10
CA SER A 69 16.11 9.44 13.19
C SER A 69 17.05 10.64 13.02
N ASN A 70 18.03 10.56 12.11
CA ASN A 70 18.88 11.68 11.76
C ASN A 70 18.15 12.65 10.82
N ALA A 71 18.43 13.94 10.97
CA ALA A 71 17.73 15.00 10.24
C ALA A 71 18.01 15.02 8.73
N THR A 72 19.18 14.54 8.28
CA THR A 72 19.60 14.64 6.87
C THR A 72 20.40 13.42 6.42
N SER A 73 20.16 12.96 5.18
CA SER A 73 21.01 11.99 4.49
C SER A 73 21.64 12.56 3.22
N ASN A 74 22.93 12.31 3.03
CA ASN A 74 23.64 12.63 1.79
C ASN A 74 23.74 11.42 0.85
N LEU A 75 23.23 10.26 1.25
CA LEU A 75 23.27 9.06 0.44
C LEU A 75 22.13 9.10 -0.58
N ILE A 76 22.49 9.22 -1.86
CA ILE A 76 21.56 9.14 -2.98
C ILE A 76 21.84 7.85 -3.74
N LEU A 77 20.82 7.02 -3.92
CA LEU A 77 20.87 5.80 -4.70
C LEU A 77 19.83 5.83 -5.81
N SER A 78 20.16 5.19 -6.92
CA SER A 78 19.32 5.14 -8.11
C SER A 78 18.72 3.75 -8.31
N PHE A 79 17.42 3.67 -8.60
CA PHE A 79 16.69 2.44 -8.81
C PHE A 79 15.92 2.47 -10.13
N PRO A 80 15.85 1.35 -10.88
CA PRO A 80 15.04 1.26 -12.09
C PRO A 80 13.54 1.25 -11.76
N ALA A 81 12.77 2.10 -12.43
CA ALA A 81 11.31 2.11 -12.38
C ALA A 81 10.71 1.19 -13.49
N PRO A 82 9.42 0.80 -13.40
CA PRO A 82 8.77 -0.06 -14.40
C PRO A 82 8.80 0.48 -15.84
N ASN A 83 8.89 1.80 -16.01
CA ASN A 83 9.05 2.46 -17.31
C ASN A 83 10.50 2.36 -17.87
N GLY A 84 11.41 1.72 -17.15
CA GLY A 84 12.82 1.53 -17.51
C GLY A 84 13.73 2.73 -17.23
N LYS A 85 13.20 3.84 -16.69
CA LYS A 85 13.99 4.99 -16.25
C LYS A 85 14.58 4.74 -14.87
N MET A 86 15.70 5.38 -14.60
CA MET A 86 16.33 5.39 -13.28
C MET A 86 15.77 6.56 -12.47
N GLU A 87 15.39 6.30 -11.22
CA GLU A 87 14.89 7.31 -10.27
C GLU A 87 15.80 7.36 -9.05
N ASN A 88 16.08 8.56 -8.55
CA ASN A 88 16.98 8.78 -7.45
C ASN A 88 16.21 8.99 -6.14
N TYR A 89 16.75 8.40 -5.09
CA TYR A 89 16.16 8.44 -3.76
C TYR A 89 17.21 8.83 -2.74
N GLN A 90 16.85 9.73 -1.83
CA GLN A 90 17.63 10.04 -0.64
C GLN A 90 17.36 8.96 0.42
N ILE A 91 18.38 8.21 0.82
CA ILE A 91 18.26 6.93 1.54
C ILE A 91 18.59 7.06 3.03
N TYR A 92 17.80 6.39 3.86
CA TYR A 92 17.99 6.26 5.31
C TYR A 92 17.92 4.79 5.71
N GLU A 93 18.71 4.39 6.70
CA GLU A 93 18.50 3.12 7.39
C GLU A 93 17.21 3.20 8.21
N SER A 94 16.33 2.23 8.01
CA SER A 94 15.03 2.12 8.69
C SER A 94 14.88 0.68 9.17
N PRO A 95 15.52 0.32 10.29
CA PRO A 95 15.44 -1.03 10.82
C PRO A 95 13.99 -1.41 11.11
N VAL A 96 13.67 -2.68 10.87
CA VAL A 96 12.39 -3.32 11.21
C VAL A 96 12.57 -4.25 12.43
N MET A 97 13.78 -4.30 12.99
CA MET A 97 14.12 -5.08 14.17
C MET A 97 14.64 -4.13 15.25
N GLU A 98 14.34 -4.44 16.51
CA GLU A 98 15.01 -3.79 17.62
C GLU A 98 16.53 -4.02 17.59
N ALA A 99 17.28 -3.09 18.17
CA ALA A 99 18.73 -3.00 18.03
C ALA A 99 19.46 -4.30 18.44
N GLU A 100 19.01 -4.97 19.49
CA GLU A 100 19.60 -6.22 19.97
C GLU A 100 19.43 -7.37 18.97
N LEU A 101 18.24 -7.51 18.37
CA LEU A 101 17.98 -8.51 17.35
C LEU A 101 18.76 -8.21 16.07
N ALA A 102 18.79 -6.93 15.66
CA ALA A 102 19.57 -6.48 14.50
C ALA A 102 21.07 -6.74 14.68
N ALA A 103 21.62 -6.58 15.89
CA ALA A 103 23.02 -6.89 16.20
C ALA A 103 23.33 -8.39 16.11
N LYS A 104 22.36 -9.25 16.47
CA LYS A 104 22.47 -10.71 16.36
C LYS A 104 22.39 -11.20 14.91
N TYR A 105 21.67 -10.48 14.05
CA TYR A 105 21.49 -10.82 12.63
C TYR A 105 21.90 -9.66 11.69
N PRO A 106 23.18 -9.26 11.66
CA PRO A 106 23.64 -8.04 10.97
C PRO A 106 23.48 -8.08 9.44
N GLY A 107 23.26 -9.27 8.86
CA GLY A 107 23.01 -9.46 7.43
C GLY A 107 21.57 -9.16 6.98
N ILE A 108 20.68 -8.76 7.89
CA ILE A 108 19.29 -8.41 7.62
C ILE A 108 19.14 -6.91 7.85
N LYS A 109 18.93 -6.14 6.78
CA LYS A 109 18.84 -4.68 6.83
C LYS A 109 17.64 -4.15 6.05
N SER A 110 17.09 -3.04 6.52
CA SER A 110 15.95 -2.36 5.92
C SER A 110 16.20 -0.86 5.83
N TYR A 111 15.62 -0.24 4.81
CA TYR A 111 15.88 1.12 4.40
C TYR A 111 14.61 1.76 3.86
N ILE A 112 14.55 3.08 3.96
CA ILE A 112 13.53 3.93 3.35
C ILE A 112 14.22 5.02 2.54
N GLY A 113 13.61 5.42 1.42
CA GLY A 113 14.08 6.52 0.61
C GLY A 113 12.98 7.45 0.16
N LYS A 114 13.27 8.76 0.09
CA LYS A 114 12.39 9.80 -0.47
C LYS A 114 12.83 10.10 -1.91
N GLY A 115 11.90 10.07 -2.84
CA GLY A 115 12.15 10.34 -4.26
C GLY A 115 12.57 11.78 -4.52
N ILE A 116 13.51 11.97 -5.44
CA ILE A 116 14.02 13.30 -5.85
C ILE A 116 13.26 13.80 -7.07
N GLU A 117 13.14 13.00 -8.13
CA GLU A 117 12.40 13.35 -9.35
C GLU A 117 10.87 13.27 -9.16
N ASP A 118 10.43 12.36 -8.31
CA ASP A 118 9.07 12.29 -7.81
C ASP A 118 9.03 12.51 -6.30
N PRO A 119 8.77 13.75 -5.85
CA PRO A 119 8.67 14.06 -4.43
C PRO A 119 7.50 13.36 -3.72
N THR A 120 6.53 12.80 -4.44
CA THR A 120 5.47 11.96 -3.84
C THR A 120 5.93 10.53 -3.58
N ALA A 121 7.07 10.13 -4.15
CA ALA A 121 7.53 8.76 -4.11
C ALA A 121 8.29 8.44 -2.81
N THR A 122 7.97 7.28 -2.23
CA THR A 122 8.77 6.65 -1.17
C THR A 122 9.12 5.23 -1.57
N ILE A 123 10.37 4.84 -1.39
CA ILE A 123 10.85 3.47 -1.60
C ILE A 123 11.17 2.84 -0.25
N ASN A 124 10.54 1.72 0.07
CA ASN A 124 10.87 0.89 1.23
C ASN A 124 11.55 -0.37 0.70
N PHE A 125 12.73 -0.70 1.22
CA PHE A 125 13.45 -1.87 0.73
C PHE A 125 14.28 -2.55 1.79
N SER A 126 14.47 -3.84 1.61
CA SER A 126 15.33 -4.66 2.46
C SER A 126 16.41 -5.34 1.64
N VAL A 127 17.56 -5.55 2.29
CA VAL A 127 18.66 -6.33 1.75
C VAL A 127 18.97 -7.43 2.75
N THR A 128 18.71 -8.67 2.34
CA THR A 128 18.89 -9.86 3.18
C THR A 128 19.66 -10.95 2.42
N LEU A 129 19.71 -12.17 2.97
CA LEU A 129 20.20 -13.33 2.24
C LEU A 129 19.32 -13.71 1.03
N PHE A 130 18.07 -13.22 0.97
CA PHE A 130 17.21 -13.37 -0.20
C PHE A 130 17.46 -12.29 -1.26
N GLY A 131 18.41 -11.37 -1.06
CA GLY A 131 18.72 -10.29 -2.00
C GLY A 131 17.98 -9.00 -1.67
N LEU A 132 17.83 -8.13 -2.68
CA LEU A 132 17.10 -6.86 -2.58
C LEU A 132 15.60 -7.07 -2.88
N HIS A 133 14.73 -6.61 -1.98
CA HIS A 133 13.29 -6.52 -2.21
C HIS A 133 12.84 -5.10 -1.96
N THR A 134 12.11 -4.51 -2.90
CA THR A 134 11.62 -3.13 -2.78
C THR A 134 10.11 -3.06 -2.91
N MET A 135 9.54 -1.97 -2.40
CA MET A 135 8.21 -1.47 -2.69
C MET A 135 8.27 0.06 -2.79
N THR A 136 7.89 0.59 -3.94
CA THR A 136 7.78 2.02 -4.17
C THR A 136 6.32 2.42 -4.23
N LEU A 137 5.96 3.44 -3.44
CA LEU A 137 4.65 4.11 -3.46
C LEU A 137 4.83 5.47 -4.12
N SER A 138 4.14 5.74 -5.23
CA SER A 138 4.22 7.01 -5.96
C SER A 138 2.83 7.53 -6.33
N GLY A 139 2.61 8.84 -6.17
CA GLY A 139 1.40 9.53 -6.62
C GLY A 139 1.34 9.76 -8.14
N LYS A 140 2.44 9.48 -8.87
CA LYS A 140 2.53 9.61 -10.33
C LYS A 140 2.46 8.27 -11.04
N THR A 141 3.14 7.25 -10.52
CA THR A 141 3.29 5.94 -11.18
C THR A 141 2.58 4.80 -10.44
N GLY A 142 2.00 5.06 -9.26
CA GLY A 142 1.33 4.06 -8.44
C GLY A 142 2.32 3.21 -7.65
N THR A 143 1.95 1.94 -7.42
CA THR A 143 2.80 1.00 -6.65
C THR A 143 3.63 0.13 -7.58
N SER A 144 4.91 -0.05 -7.25
CA SER A 144 5.83 -0.91 -7.99
C SER A 144 6.82 -1.64 -7.10
N TYR A 145 7.41 -2.70 -7.63
CA TYR A 145 8.29 -3.60 -6.90
C TYR A 145 9.55 -3.92 -7.71
N ILE A 146 10.64 -4.19 -6.99
CA ILE A 146 11.87 -4.78 -7.51
C ILE A 146 12.18 -6.00 -6.66
N ASP A 147 12.18 -7.17 -7.28
CA ASP A 147 12.39 -8.45 -6.60
C ASP A 147 13.44 -9.31 -7.32
N PRO A 148 14.11 -10.24 -6.62
CA PRO A 148 15.02 -11.19 -7.25
C PRO A 148 14.31 -12.02 -8.32
N PHE A 149 14.95 -12.14 -9.48
CA PHE A 149 14.45 -12.94 -10.60
C PHE A 149 15.18 -14.28 -10.72
N THR A 150 16.49 -14.31 -10.47
CA THR A 150 17.33 -15.52 -10.54
C THR A 150 17.83 -15.92 -9.15
N LYS A 151 17.96 -17.23 -8.90
CA LYS A 151 18.38 -17.76 -7.58
C LYS A 151 19.80 -17.34 -7.16
N ASP A 152 20.64 -16.94 -8.12
CA ASP A 152 21.98 -16.39 -7.85
C ASP A 152 21.96 -14.93 -7.37
N LEU A 153 20.77 -14.32 -7.27
CA LEU A 153 20.51 -12.96 -6.78
C LEU A 153 21.18 -11.86 -7.61
N LYS A 154 21.57 -12.15 -8.85
CA LYS A 154 22.22 -11.20 -9.76
C LYS A 154 21.24 -10.44 -10.62
N ASN A 155 20.08 -11.01 -10.92
CA ASN A 155 19.08 -10.41 -11.80
C ASN A 155 17.78 -10.19 -11.05
N TYR A 156 17.16 -9.06 -11.33
CA TYR A 156 15.96 -8.56 -10.67
C TYR A 156 14.90 -8.23 -11.69
N ILE A 157 13.65 -8.41 -11.27
CA ILE A 157 12.45 -8.07 -12.03
C ILE A 157 11.83 -6.81 -11.44
N ILE A 158 11.48 -5.86 -12.31
CA ILE A 158 10.85 -4.58 -11.96
C ILE A 158 9.48 -4.55 -12.60
N TYR A 159 8.43 -4.31 -11.83
CA TYR A 159 7.05 -4.34 -12.33
C TYR A 159 6.11 -3.45 -11.50
N SER A 160 5.01 -3.00 -12.10
CA SER A 160 3.94 -2.32 -11.38
C SER A 160 2.94 -3.34 -10.81
N LYS A 161 2.30 -3.01 -9.67
CA LYS A 161 1.28 -3.90 -9.07
C LYS A 161 0.16 -4.24 -10.06
N LYS A 162 -0.29 -3.25 -10.84
CA LYS A 162 -1.36 -3.40 -11.85
C LYS A 162 -1.07 -4.46 -12.94
N ASP A 163 0.19 -4.83 -13.13
CA ASP A 163 0.58 -5.79 -14.17
C ASP A 163 0.56 -7.24 -13.66
N LEU A 164 0.33 -7.46 -12.35
CA LEU A 164 0.26 -8.79 -11.76
C LEU A 164 -0.94 -9.58 -12.28
N GLN A 165 -0.71 -10.89 -12.49
CA GLN A 165 -1.72 -11.81 -12.96
C GLN A 165 -2.40 -12.56 -11.82
N PRO A 166 -3.63 -13.04 -12.04
CA PRO A 166 -4.48 -13.60 -10.99
C PRO A 166 -3.82 -14.79 -10.31
N THR A 167 -3.92 -14.85 -8.98
CA THR A 167 -3.60 -16.07 -8.23
C THR A 167 -4.57 -16.31 -7.09
N ARG A 168 -5.29 -17.44 -7.20
CA ARG A 168 -5.93 -18.27 -6.15
C ARG A 168 -7.00 -17.59 -5.27
N ALA A 169 -7.75 -18.43 -4.57
CA ALA A 169 -8.83 -18.05 -3.67
C ALA A 169 -8.32 -18.13 -2.22
N PHE A 170 -8.32 -17.01 -1.51
CA PHE A 170 -8.00 -16.93 -0.08
C PHE A 170 -9.26 -16.73 0.76
N SER A 171 -9.25 -17.20 2.00
CA SER A 171 -10.36 -17.06 2.94
C SER A 171 -9.92 -16.24 4.15
N CYS A 172 -10.43 -15.01 4.27
CA CYS A 172 -10.27 -14.20 5.48
C CYS A 172 -11.43 -14.44 6.46
N MET A 173 -11.10 -14.50 7.75
CA MET A 173 -12.06 -14.60 8.85
C MET A 173 -11.71 -13.57 9.93
N VAL A 174 -12.66 -13.23 10.80
CA VAL A 174 -12.42 -12.41 12.00
C VAL A 174 -13.19 -13.02 13.16
N GLN A 175 -12.66 -12.90 14.39
CA GLN A 175 -13.31 -13.50 15.57
C GLN A 175 -14.35 -12.62 16.25
N ASP A 176 -14.19 -11.30 16.17
CA ASP A 176 -15.13 -10.38 16.78
C ASP A 176 -16.31 -10.12 15.87
N ASP A 177 -17.47 -9.85 16.46
CA ASP A 177 -18.61 -9.33 15.72
C ASP A 177 -18.28 -7.90 15.27
N HIS A 178 -17.94 -7.77 13.97
CA HIS A 178 -17.64 -6.51 13.32
C HIS A 178 -18.75 -5.47 13.56
N GLU A 179 -20.02 -5.88 13.69
CA GLU A 179 -21.14 -4.96 13.93
C GLU A 179 -21.14 -4.43 15.37
N ALA A 180 -20.84 -5.28 16.34
CA ALA A 180 -20.77 -4.88 17.75
C ALA A 180 -19.57 -3.95 18.03
N VAL A 181 -18.46 -4.14 17.30
CA VAL A 181 -17.24 -3.31 17.43
C VAL A 181 -17.39 -2.02 16.64
N SER A 182 -17.87 -2.07 15.40
CA SER A 182 -18.11 -0.89 14.59
C SER A 182 -19.22 -0.01 15.19
N GLY A 183 -20.30 -0.59 15.71
CA GLY A 183 -21.39 0.12 16.39
C GLY A 183 -20.97 0.95 17.62
N ARG A 184 -19.80 0.68 18.22
CA ARG A 184 -19.24 1.46 19.33
C ARG A 184 -18.45 2.69 18.88
N LEU A 185 -18.09 2.77 17.61
CA LEU A 185 -17.30 3.86 17.00
C LEU A 185 -18.18 4.83 16.17
N ILE A 186 -19.34 4.37 15.69
CA ILE A 186 -20.17 5.07 14.66
C ILE A 186 -21.04 6.24 15.17
N ASN A 187 -20.94 6.64 16.45
CA ASN A 187 -21.75 7.77 16.96
C ASN A 187 -21.04 9.14 16.90
N SER A 188 -19.98 9.28 16.11
CA SER A 188 -19.42 10.59 15.76
C SER A 188 -18.97 10.57 14.29
N PRO A 189 -19.04 11.69 13.55
CA PRO A 189 -18.53 11.74 12.19
C PRO A 189 -16.99 11.57 12.25
N GLU A 190 -16.54 10.32 12.21
CA GLU A 190 -15.14 9.94 12.43
C GLU A 190 -14.27 10.46 11.27
N THR A 191 -13.67 11.61 11.52
CA THR A 191 -12.62 12.28 10.73
C THR A 191 -11.24 12.00 11.30
N ALA A 192 -11.10 10.96 12.15
CA ALA A 192 -9.84 10.63 12.78
C ALA A 192 -8.81 10.28 11.71
N MET A 193 -7.78 11.11 11.58
CA MET A 193 -6.66 10.90 10.66
C MET A 193 -5.36 11.03 11.43
N ALA A 194 -4.26 10.52 10.88
CA ALA A 194 -2.93 10.74 11.43
C ALA A 194 -2.57 12.22 11.27
N SER A 195 -2.92 13.02 12.27
CA SER A 195 -2.95 14.48 12.16
C SER A 195 -2.31 15.21 13.35
N ASP A 196 -1.68 14.46 14.25
CA ASP A 196 -1.14 14.95 15.52
C ASP A 196 0.37 15.15 15.52
N GLY A 197 1.04 15.04 14.37
CA GLY A 197 2.48 15.26 14.22
C GLY A 197 3.32 14.24 14.98
N LYS A 198 2.75 13.06 15.27
CA LYS A 198 3.41 11.99 16.01
C LYS A 198 3.75 10.82 15.12
N TYR A 199 4.91 10.22 15.39
CA TYR A 199 5.37 8.96 14.84
C TYR A 199 5.39 7.90 15.93
N ARG A 200 4.71 6.78 15.68
CA ARG A 200 4.41 5.74 16.67
C ARG A 200 5.15 4.46 16.31
N VAL A 201 5.96 3.96 17.23
CA VAL A 201 6.69 2.70 17.08
C VAL A 201 6.12 1.66 18.03
N TYR A 202 5.56 0.60 17.46
CA TYR A 202 5.06 -0.58 18.17
C TYR A 202 6.09 -1.68 18.15
N ARG A 203 6.17 -2.44 19.24
CA ARG A 203 6.97 -3.66 19.36
C ARG A 203 6.16 -4.86 18.88
N LEU A 204 6.61 -5.48 17.80
CA LEU A 204 5.97 -6.63 17.17
C LEU A 204 6.65 -7.94 17.61
N ALA A 205 5.87 -8.86 18.17
CA ALA A 205 6.26 -10.26 18.34
C ALA A 205 5.70 -11.10 17.19
N MET A 206 6.54 -11.44 16.21
CA MET A 206 6.15 -12.18 15.02
C MET A 206 6.55 -13.66 15.15
N ALA A 207 5.57 -14.52 15.44
CA ALA A 207 5.76 -15.96 15.56
C ALA A 207 5.58 -16.66 14.20
N CYS A 208 6.15 -17.85 14.02
CA CYS A 208 5.88 -18.66 12.83
C CYS A 208 5.66 -20.13 13.16
N THR A 209 4.92 -20.85 12.31
CA THR A 209 4.86 -22.32 12.38
C THR A 209 6.11 -22.95 11.77
N ILE A 210 6.34 -24.24 12.06
CA ILE A 210 7.43 -25.02 11.46
C ILE A 210 7.32 -25.12 9.94
N GLU A 211 6.11 -25.10 9.37
CA GLU A 211 5.90 -25.15 7.92
C GLU A 211 6.32 -23.85 7.25
N TYR A 212 5.98 -22.70 7.84
CA TYR A 212 6.46 -21.40 7.39
C TYR A 212 7.99 -21.34 7.46
N ALA A 213 8.56 -21.80 8.59
CA ALA A 213 10.00 -21.87 8.76
C ALA A 213 10.66 -22.77 7.70
N ALA A 214 10.13 -23.97 7.49
CA ALA A 214 10.63 -24.93 6.51
C ALA A 214 10.58 -24.36 5.09
N TYR A 215 9.52 -23.64 4.72
CA TYR A 215 9.40 -22.98 3.42
C TYR A 215 10.59 -22.02 3.18
N HIS A 216 10.82 -21.08 4.09
CA HIS A 216 11.89 -20.09 3.92
C HIS A 216 13.30 -20.68 4.09
N VAL A 217 13.47 -21.67 4.97
CA VAL A 217 14.75 -22.40 5.11
C VAL A 217 15.11 -23.13 3.81
N ASN A 218 14.12 -23.78 3.17
CA ASN A 218 14.32 -24.45 1.89
C ASN A 218 14.59 -23.44 0.77
N ALA A 219 13.84 -22.33 0.72
CA ALA A 219 14.06 -21.25 -0.24
C ALA A 219 15.47 -20.65 -0.13
N ALA A 220 16.02 -20.58 1.09
CA ALA A 220 17.38 -20.11 1.36
C ALA A 220 18.47 -21.16 1.05
N GLY A 221 18.11 -22.41 0.74
CA GLY A 221 19.05 -23.51 0.56
C GLY A 221 19.74 -23.94 1.87
N LEU A 222 19.08 -23.75 3.01
CA LEU A 222 19.67 -23.94 4.35
C LEU A 222 19.09 -25.15 5.10
N SER A 223 18.49 -26.13 4.41
CA SER A 223 17.91 -27.33 5.04
C SER A 223 18.94 -28.10 5.88
N GLY A 224 20.21 -28.13 5.45
CA GLY A 224 21.35 -28.70 6.20
C GLY A 224 22.12 -27.69 7.07
N GLY A 225 21.63 -26.46 7.22
CA GLY A 225 22.27 -25.42 8.03
C GLY A 225 22.04 -25.60 9.54
N THR A 226 22.79 -24.85 10.34
CA THR A 226 22.61 -24.76 11.79
C THR A 226 21.26 -24.11 12.15
N THR A 227 20.73 -24.36 13.34
CA THR A 227 19.49 -23.72 13.84
C THR A 227 19.58 -22.19 13.75
N ALA A 228 20.74 -21.60 14.05
CA ALA A 228 20.93 -20.15 13.95
C ALA A 228 20.80 -19.63 12.50
N GLN A 229 21.38 -20.34 11.52
CA GLN A 229 21.25 -20.01 10.10
C GLN A 229 19.80 -20.17 9.61
N LYS A 230 19.12 -21.22 10.07
CA LYS A 230 17.70 -21.45 9.74
C LYS A 230 16.81 -20.33 10.29
N LYS A 231 16.98 -19.95 11.56
CA LYS A 231 16.27 -18.81 12.15
C LYS A 231 16.56 -17.49 11.43
N ALA A 232 17.81 -17.27 11.01
CA ALA A 232 18.17 -16.09 10.22
C ALA A 232 17.42 -16.02 8.87
N ALA A 233 17.17 -17.15 8.21
CA ALA A 233 16.38 -17.19 6.99
C ALA A 233 14.91 -16.83 7.24
N VAL A 234 14.30 -17.38 8.29
CA VAL A 234 12.92 -17.04 8.64
C VAL A 234 12.79 -15.56 9.00
N LEU A 235 13.70 -15.05 9.83
CA LEU A 235 13.71 -13.64 10.22
C LEU A 235 13.96 -12.71 9.03
N ALA A 236 14.78 -13.13 8.06
CA ALA A 236 14.99 -12.38 6.83
C ALA A 236 13.71 -12.25 5.99
N ALA A 237 12.88 -13.30 5.94
CA ALA A 237 11.59 -13.26 5.25
C ALA A 237 10.59 -12.34 5.99
N MET A 238 10.46 -12.49 7.31
CA MET A 238 9.65 -11.59 8.14
C MET A 238 10.05 -10.12 7.95
N ASN A 239 11.35 -9.84 7.88
CA ASN A 239 11.87 -8.49 7.63
C ASN A 239 11.49 -7.97 6.24
N VAL A 240 11.52 -8.80 5.19
CA VAL A 240 11.07 -8.42 3.83
C VAL A 240 9.61 -7.97 3.87
N THR A 241 8.74 -8.81 4.44
CA THR A 241 7.30 -8.53 4.60
C THR A 241 7.07 -7.25 5.38
N MET A 242 7.65 -7.14 6.58
CA MET A 242 7.42 -5.99 7.45
C MET A 242 8.03 -4.70 6.91
N THR A 243 9.06 -4.76 6.05
CA THR A 243 9.56 -3.56 5.36
C THR A 243 8.51 -2.98 4.41
N ARG A 244 7.74 -3.83 3.72
CA ARG A 244 6.67 -3.40 2.82
C ARG A 244 5.44 -2.96 3.58
N VAL A 245 5.02 -3.74 4.57
CA VAL A 245 3.86 -3.44 5.43
C VAL A 245 4.07 -2.11 6.15
N ASN A 246 5.22 -1.89 6.80
CA ASN A 246 5.51 -0.61 7.45
C ASN A 246 5.42 0.58 6.47
N GLY A 247 5.82 0.42 5.21
CA GLY A 247 5.68 1.49 4.21
C GLY A 247 4.26 2.02 4.03
N LEU A 248 3.24 1.16 4.19
CA LEU A 248 1.82 1.54 4.12
C LEU A 248 1.34 2.22 5.40
N TYR A 249 1.63 1.60 6.55
CA TYR A 249 1.23 2.12 7.87
C TYR A 249 1.91 3.45 8.19
N GLU A 250 3.14 3.65 7.74
CA GLU A 250 3.83 4.93 7.89
C GLU A 250 3.21 6.03 7.03
N ARG A 251 2.81 5.73 5.79
CA ARG A 251 2.18 6.70 4.89
C ARG A 251 0.80 7.12 5.39
N ASP A 252 -0.02 6.16 5.81
CA ASP A 252 -1.45 6.40 6.10
C ASP A 252 -1.71 6.73 7.58
N MET A 253 -0.88 6.21 8.50
CA MET A 253 -1.12 6.27 9.94
C MET A 253 0.06 6.83 10.79
N SER A 254 1.21 7.16 10.18
CA SER A 254 2.43 7.52 10.92
C SER A 254 2.85 6.47 11.96
N LEU A 255 2.67 5.20 11.60
CA LEU A 255 2.86 4.04 12.46
C LEU A 255 3.92 3.11 11.89
N HIS A 256 4.77 2.57 12.77
CA HIS A 256 5.81 1.59 12.42
C HIS A 256 5.89 0.47 13.45
N MET A 257 6.30 -0.70 13.01
CA MET A 257 6.42 -1.91 13.82
C MET A 257 7.85 -2.46 13.76
N ASN A 258 8.47 -2.60 14.93
CA ASN A 258 9.78 -3.22 15.11
C ASN A 258 9.64 -4.61 15.73
N ILE A 259 10.21 -5.62 15.08
CA ILE A 259 10.32 -6.98 15.61
C ILE A 259 11.18 -6.96 16.87
N VAL A 260 10.65 -7.50 17.97
CA VAL A 260 11.24 -7.43 19.32
C VAL A 260 12.61 -8.09 19.44
N ALA A 261 13.45 -7.59 20.35
CA ALA A 261 14.82 -8.02 20.59
C ALA A 261 15.02 -9.55 20.71
N ASN A 262 14.08 -10.23 21.35
CA ASN A 262 14.09 -11.66 21.62
C ASN A 262 13.17 -12.49 20.70
N ASN A 263 12.74 -11.96 19.54
CA ASN A 263 11.81 -12.63 18.64
C ASN A 263 12.31 -13.99 18.14
N ASP A 264 13.62 -14.23 18.11
CA ASP A 264 14.15 -15.52 17.68
C ASP A 264 13.75 -16.68 18.60
N LEU A 265 13.21 -16.42 19.80
CA LEU A 265 12.62 -17.42 20.69
C LEU A 265 11.30 -18.02 20.17
N ILE A 266 10.57 -17.28 19.33
CA ILE A 266 9.27 -17.70 18.75
C ILE A 266 9.38 -18.00 17.24
N ILE A 267 10.61 -18.22 16.77
CA ILE A 267 10.90 -18.82 15.46
C ILE A 267 11.15 -20.31 15.67
N TYR A 268 10.15 -21.12 15.34
CA TYR A 268 10.18 -22.57 15.52
C TYR A 268 10.67 -23.26 14.24
N ILE A 269 11.68 -24.13 14.37
CA ILE A 269 12.33 -24.78 13.22
C ILE A 269 11.92 -26.26 13.10
N ASP A 270 12.02 -27.02 14.19
CA ASP A 270 11.83 -28.48 14.17
C ASP A 270 10.56 -28.94 14.91
N SER A 271 10.04 -28.12 15.83
CA SER A 271 8.82 -28.38 16.59
C SER A 271 8.21 -27.07 17.07
N ASP A 272 6.89 -26.98 17.04
CA ASP A 272 6.08 -25.93 17.65
C ASP A 272 4.87 -26.52 18.38
N ASN A 273 4.02 -25.64 18.91
CA ASN A 273 2.71 -25.97 19.46
C ASN A 273 1.61 -25.27 18.66
N PHE A 274 1.77 -25.16 17.33
CA PHE A 274 0.81 -24.51 16.45
C PHE A 274 0.14 -25.52 15.54
N THR A 275 -1.16 -25.35 15.29
CA THR A 275 -1.90 -26.25 14.39
C THR A 275 -1.72 -25.97 12.90
N ASN A 276 -1.05 -24.87 12.53
CA ASN A 276 -0.95 -24.38 11.15
C ASN A 276 -2.33 -24.25 10.46
N SER A 277 -3.26 -23.59 11.14
CA SER A 277 -4.65 -23.44 10.71
C SER A 277 -5.30 -22.21 11.39
N PRO A 278 -6.53 -21.80 11.02
CA PRO A 278 -7.23 -20.69 11.69
C PRO A 278 -7.32 -20.81 13.22
N GLN A 279 -7.25 -22.02 13.78
CA GLN A 279 -7.27 -22.27 15.22
C GLN A 279 -6.06 -21.65 15.96
N MET A 280 -4.95 -21.40 15.24
CA MET A 280 -3.71 -20.82 15.77
C MET A 280 -3.92 -19.48 16.47
N ILE A 281 -4.96 -18.72 16.12
CA ILE A 281 -5.30 -17.46 16.80
C ILE A 281 -5.55 -17.61 18.31
N ASN A 282 -5.96 -18.80 18.77
CA ASN A 282 -6.14 -19.07 20.21
C ASN A 282 -4.86 -19.61 20.87
N GLU A 283 -3.90 -20.08 20.08
CA GLU A 283 -2.65 -20.70 20.54
C GLU A 283 -1.53 -19.66 20.67
N ILE A 284 -1.51 -18.69 19.78
CA ILE A 284 -0.44 -17.69 19.70
C ILE A 284 -0.32 -16.82 20.94
N GLN A 285 -1.42 -16.42 21.56
CA GLN A 285 -1.40 -15.54 22.72
C GLN A 285 -0.58 -16.13 23.90
N PRO A 286 -0.93 -17.30 24.46
CA PRO A 286 -0.17 -17.87 25.56
C PRO A 286 1.26 -18.26 25.16
N ILE A 287 1.51 -18.65 23.92
CA ILE A 287 2.85 -19.02 23.43
C ILE A 287 3.78 -17.80 23.40
N VAL A 288 3.33 -16.70 22.80
CA VAL A 288 4.11 -15.45 22.71
C VAL A 288 4.29 -14.85 24.09
N ASP A 289 3.26 -14.83 24.94
CA ASP A 289 3.36 -14.31 26.32
C ASP A 289 4.39 -15.07 27.14
N ALA A 290 4.46 -16.40 27.02
CA ALA A 290 5.40 -17.23 27.76
C ALA A 290 6.85 -17.06 27.26
N ALA A 291 7.06 -16.95 25.95
CA ALA A 291 8.40 -16.90 25.36
C ALA A 291 9.01 -15.49 25.33
N ILE A 292 8.20 -14.47 25.00
CA ILE A 292 8.65 -13.08 24.86
C ILE A 292 8.42 -12.30 26.15
N GLY A 293 7.35 -12.61 26.89
CA GLY A 293 6.89 -11.85 28.04
C GLY A 293 5.89 -10.77 27.63
N ALA A 294 4.70 -10.77 28.24
CA ALA A 294 3.62 -9.84 27.91
C ALA A 294 4.00 -8.34 27.97
N ALA A 295 4.97 -7.94 28.79
CA ALA A 295 5.42 -6.54 28.86
C ALA A 295 6.35 -6.12 27.70
N ASN A 296 6.90 -7.09 26.96
CA ASN A 296 8.00 -6.88 26.01
C ASN A 296 7.54 -6.66 24.56
N TYR A 297 6.22 -6.71 24.30
CA TYR A 297 5.67 -6.47 22.98
C TYR A 297 4.32 -5.76 23.07
N ASP A 298 3.92 -5.09 21.99
CA ASP A 298 2.72 -4.26 21.89
C ASP A 298 1.67 -4.87 20.98
N ILE A 299 2.12 -5.59 19.95
CA ILE A 299 1.31 -6.39 19.01
C ILE A 299 2.05 -7.71 18.74
N GLY A 300 1.32 -8.81 18.66
CA GLY A 300 1.85 -10.09 18.21
C GLY A 300 1.09 -10.56 16.96
N HIS A 301 1.79 -11.28 16.09
CA HIS A 301 1.23 -11.79 14.85
C HIS A 301 1.88 -13.12 14.47
N GLY A 302 1.07 -14.08 14.03
CA GLY A 302 1.52 -15.40 13.60
C GLY A 302 1.58 -15.51 12.09
N VAL A 303 2.66 -16.07 11.55
CA VAL A 303 2.73 -16.43 10.13
C VAL A 303 2.82 -17.93 9.93
N CYS A 304 2.06 -18.42 8.96
CA CYS A 304 1.85 -19.85 8.75
C CYS A 304 1.66 -20.14 7.25
N THR A 305 1.38 -21.39 6.89
CA THR A 305 1.19 -21.81 5.49
C THR A 305 -0.23 -22.27 5.17
N THR A 306 -1.18 -22.06 6.09
CA THR A 306 -2.62 -22.23 5.79
C THR A 306 -3.08 -21.16 4.78
N ASP A 307 -4.06 -21.44 3.93
CA ASP A 307 -4.55 -20.46 2.93
C ASP A 307 -5.66 -19.57 3.53
N SER A 308 -5.36 -18.91 4.65
CA SER A 308 -6.31 -18.10 5.41
C SER A 308 -5.63 -17.11 6.36
N GLY A 309 -6.37 -16.06 6.71
CA GLY A 309 -6.00 -15.09 7.73
C GLY A 309 -7.13 -14.91 8.73
N ILE A 310 -6.76 -14.65 9.99
CA ILE A 310 -7.72 -14.29 11.02
C ILE A 310 -7.08 -13.40 12.08
N ALA A 311 -7.76 -12.33 12.43
CA ALA A 311 -7.34 -11.41 13.46
C ALA A 311 -8.45 -11.09 14.45
N GLN A 312 -8.05 -10.68 15.65
CA GLN A 312 -8.94 -10.05 16.63
C GLN A 312 -8.87 -8.54 16.45
N LEU A 313 -10.04 -7.90 16.42
CA LEU A 313 -10.15 -6.45 16.27
C LEU A 313 -9.63 -5.73 17.51
N ASN A 314 -9.02 -4.57 17.31
CA ASN A 314 -8.59 -3.68 18.40
C ASN A 314 -7.70 -4.40 19.43
N SER A 315 -6.82 -5.28 18.96
CA SER A 315 -6.04 -6.18 19.82
C SER A 315 -4.73 -5.60 20.36
N PRO A 316 -3.94 -4.78 19.64
CA PRO A 316 -2.69 -4.20 20.17
C PRO A 316 -2.89 -3.54 21.52
N CYS A 317 -1.86 -3.57 22.36
CA CYS A 317 -1.86 -2.99 23.70
C CYS A 317 -2.86 -3.61 24.71
N SER A 318 -3.54 -4.71 24.36
CA SER A 318 -4.48 -5.41 25.24
C SER A 318 -3.91 -6.74 25.77
N SER A 319 -4.71 -7.49 26.53
CA SER A 319 -4.38 -8.87 26.95
C SER A 319 -4.53 -9.90 25.82
N THR A 320 -5.04 -9.50 24.66
CA THR A 320 -5.23 -10.36 23.48
C THR A 320 -4.41 -9.88 22.27
N LYS A 321 -3.38 -9.08 22.53
CA LYS A 321 -2.57 -8.36 21.53
C LYS A 321 -1.77 -9.22 20.56
N ALA A 322 -1.64 -10.52 20.79
CA ALA A 322 -1.00 -11.45 19.86
C ALA A 322 -1.99 -12.17 18.93
N ARG A 323 -3.29 -11.96 19.07
CA ARG A 323 -4.34 -12.69 18.33
C ARG A 323 -4.53 -12.14 16.93
N GLY A 324 -3.54 -12.37 16.06
CA GLY A 324 -3.60 -12.17 14.63
C GLY A 324 -2.74 -13.20 13.93
N ILE A 325 -3.23 -13.79 12.84
CA ILE A 325 -2.47 -14.73 12.03
C ILE A 325 -2.69 -14.46 10.54
N THR A 326 -1.64 -14.66 9.77
CA THR A 326 -1.68 -14.65 8.30
C THR A 326 -1.04 -15.92 7.77
N GLY A 327 -1.74 -16.61 6.90
CA GLY A 327 -1.20 -17.77 6.20
C GLY A 327 -1.32 -17.64 4.69
N GLN A 328 -0.32 -18.19 3.99
CA GLN A 328 -0.43 -18.53 2.58
C GLN A 328 0.48 -19.73 2.29
N PRO A 329 0.10 -20.67 1.41
CA PRO A 329 0.94 -21.82 1.07
C PRO A 329 2.34 -21.44 0.57
N ASN A 330 2.41 -20.32 -0.16
CA ASN A 330 3.65 -19.69 -0.62
C ASN A 330 3.73 -18.28 -0.04
N PRO A 331 4.24 -18.11 1.21
CA PRO A 331 4.15 -16.86 1.95
C PRO A 331 5.24 -15.86 1.53
N VAL A 332 5.19 -15.44 0.27
CA VAL A 332 6.16 -14.52 -0.35
C VAL A 332 5.48 -13.59 -1.36
N GLY A 333 6.12 -12.45 -1.60
CA GLY A 333 5.70 -11.52 -2.64
C GLY A 333 4.55 -10.63 -2.19
N ASP A 334 4.15 -9.73 -3.08
CA ASP A 334 3.20 -8.68 -2.72
C ASP A 334 1.76 -9.16 -2.43
N PRO A 335 1.23 -10.27 -2.98
CA PRO A 335 -0.06 -10.79 -2.52
C PRO A 335 0.00 -11.18 -1.04
N PHE A 336 1.09 -11.81 -0.60
CA PHE A 336 1.26 -12.14 0.82
C PHE A 336 1.37 -10.88 1.68
N ASP A 337 2.27 -9.98 1.31
CA ASP A 337 2.61 -8.82 2.14
C ASP A 337 1.46 -7.79 2.22
N ILE A 338 0.80 -7.52 1.09
CA ILE A 338 -0.18 -6.42 0.95
C ILE A 338 -1.60 -6.93 1.08
N ASP A 339 -1.95 -8.00 0.37
CA ASP A 339 -3.34 -8.44 0.34
C ASP A 339 -3.69 -9.15 1.65
N TYR A 340 -2.74 -9.83 2.31
CA TYR A 340 -3.01 -10.60 3.54
C TYR A 340 -2.37 -9.99 4.79
N VAL A 341 -1.04 -9.86 4.88
CA VAL A 341 -0.41 -9.42 6.15
C VAL A 341 -0.86 -8.02 6.54
N ALA A 342 -0.86 -7.07 5.58
CA ALA A 342 -1.36 -5.72 5.85
C ALA A 342 -2.87 -5.70 6.19
N HIS A 343 -3.67 -6.59 5.61
CA HIS A 343 -5.11 -6.74 5.88
C HIS A 343 -5.37 -7.25 7.30
N GLU A 344 -4.74 -8.36 7.68
CA GLU A 344 -4.93 -8.96 9.00
C GLU A 344 -4.39 -8.06 10.12
N MET A 345 -3.26 -7.37 9.88
CA MET A 345 -2.81 -6.33 10.81
C MET A 345 -3.78 -5.14 10.84
N GLY A 346 -4.48 -4.84 9.75
CA GLY A 346 -5.48 -3.77 9.69
C GLY A 346 -6.66 -4.06 10.61
N HIS A 347 -7.09 -5.33 10.65
CA HIS A 347 -8.03 -5.81 11.66
C HIS A 347 -7.48 -5.68 13.07
N GLN A 348 -6.23 -6.07 13.34
CA GLN A 348 -5.64 -5.88 14.66
C GLN A 348 -5.71 -4.42 15.11
N TYR A 349 -5.42 -3.48 14.20
CA TYR A 349 -5.55 -2.04 14.45
C TYR A 349 -6.99 -1.51 14.43
N GLY A 350 -8.00 -2.32 14.13
CA GLY A 350 -9.41 -1.98 14.31
C GLY A 350 -10.22 -1.69 13.05
N ALA A 351 -9.61 -1.78 11.85
CA ALA A 351 -10.39 -1.64 10.61
C ALA A 351 -11.29 -2.85 10.39
N THR A 352 -12.50 -2.58 9.90
CA THR A 352 -13.42 -3.62 9.41
C THR A 352 -13.48 -3.62 7.88
N HIS A 353 -14.15 -4.63 7.34
CA HIS A 353 -14.25 -4.87 5.90
C HIS A 353 -14.94 -3.73 5.13
N THR A 354 -14.47 -3.47 3.91
CA THR A 354 -15.00 -2.39 3.06
C THR A 354 -15.91 -2.86 1.93
N GLN A 355 -15.93 -4.16 1.61
CA GLN A 355 -16.73 -4.71 0.51
C GLN A 355 -18.23 -4.68 0.76
N ASN A 356 -18.99 -4.34 -0.27
CA ASN A 356 -20.45 -4.38 -0.29
C ASN A 356 -20.93 -5.60 -1.08
N ASN A 357 -20.59 -6.81 -0.65
CA ASN A 357 -21.12 -8.06 -1.18
C ASN A 357 -21.64 -8.96 -0.05
N ALA A 358 -21.90 -10.24 -0.33
CA ALA A 358 -22.45 -11.16 0.67
C ALA A 358 -21.38 -11.81 1.57
N CYS A 359 -20.08 -11.62 1.32
CA CYS A 359 -19.02 -12.26 2.10
C CYS A 359 -18.53 -11.36 3.23
N ASN A 360 -18.72 -11.81 4.48
CA ASN A 360 -18.19 -11.17 5.69
C ASN A 360 -18.38 -9.65 5.71
N ARG A 361 -19.48 -9.15 5.13
CA ARG A 361 -19.77 -7.73 5.01
C ARG A 361 -19.93 -7.10 6.39
N THR A 362 -19.41 -5.90 6.55
CA THR A 362 -19.65 -5.07 7.74
C THR A 362 -20.54 -3.89 7.38
N ASP A 363 -21.75 -3.81 7.92
CA ASP A 363 -22.78 -2.82 7.57
C ASP A 363 -22.25 -1.40 7.67
N ALA A 364 -21.48 -1.13 8.72
CA ALA A 364 -20.90 0.18 9.00
C ALA A 364 -19.96 0.68 7.89
N THR A 365 -19.15 -0.20 7.34
CA THR A 365 -17.99 0.15 6.50
C THR A 365 -18.04 -0.43 5.10
N ALA A 366 -19.12 -1.11 4.70
CA ALA A 366 -19.33 -1.69 3.38
C ALA A 366 -19.53 -0.64 2.27
N VAL A 367 -18.53 0.20 2.04
CA VAL A 367 -18.57 1.41 1.20
C VAL A 367 -17.98 1.23 -0.20
N GLU A 368 -17.44 0.06 -0.51
CA GLU A 368 -16.88 -0.25 -1.83
C GLU A 368 -17.75 -1.28 -2.58
N PRO A 369 -17.93 -1.12 -3.90
CA PRO A 369 -18.73 -2.07 -4.69
C PRO A 369 -18.09 -3.45 -4.76
N GLY A 370 -18.89 -4.47 -5.05
CA GLY A 370 -18.47 -5.86 -5.23
C GLY A 370 -17.55 -6.34 -4.11
N SER A 371 -16.41 -6.92 -4.51
CA SER A 371 -15.34 -7.40 -3.64
C SER A 371 -14.43 -6.29 -3.07
N ALA A 372 -14.72 -5.01 -3.31
CA ALA A 372 -13.83 -3.88 -3.02
C ALA A 372 -12.48 -3.88 -3.77
N SER A 373 -11.76 -2.77 -3.64
CA SER A 373 -10.46 -2.51 -4.26
C SER A 373 -9.35 -2.19 -3.25
N THR A 374 -9.66 -1.70 -2.04
CA THR A 374 -8.64 -1.34 -1.03
C THR A 374 -8.19 -2.52 -0.16
N ILE A 375 -7.14 -2.31 0.65
CA ILE A 375 -6.53 -3.36 1.49
C ILE A 375 -7.55 -4.09 2.36
N MET A 376 -8.52 -3.39 2.98
CA MET A 376 -9.53 -4.01 3.86
C MET A 376 -10.72 -4.61 3.09
N GLY A 377 -10.62 -4.66 1.77
CA GLY A 377 -11.54 -5.32 0.87
C GLY A 377 -11.19 -6.79 0.63
N TYR A 378 -12.04 -7.47 -0.13
CA TYR A 378 -11.91 -8.88 -0.51
C TYR A 378 -11.58 -9.01 -2.00
N ALA A 379 -10.71 -8.14 -2.52
CA ALA A 379 -10.27 -8.17 -3.91
C ALA A 379 -9.81 -9.58 -4.31
N GLY A 380 -10.32 -10.09 -5.43
CA GLY A 380 -10.01 -11.41 -5.99
C GLY A 380 -10.68 -12.60 -5.30
N ILE A 381 -11.16 -12.46 -4.06
CA ILE A 381 -11.54 -13.61 -3.23
C ILE A 381 -13.05 -13.78 -3.03
N CYS A 382 -13.86 -12.74 -3.18
CA CYS A 382 -15.31 -12.87 -3.08
C CYS A 382 -16.09 -12.15 -4.20
N ALA A 383 -16.66 -12.97 -5.08
CA ALA A 383 -17.45 -12.49 -6.21
C ALA A 383 -18.67 -11.64 -5.78
N PRO A 384 -19.06 -10.61 -6.57
CA PRO A 384 -18.45 -10.24 -7.85
C PRO A 384 -17.16 -9.43 -7.65
N ASN A 385 -16.07 -9.87 -8.29
CA ASN A 385 -14.72 -9.34 -8.09
C ASN A 385 -14.49 -8.04 -8.86
N VAL A 386 -14.13 -6.97 -8.15
CA VAL A 386 -13.78 -5.67 -8.76
C VAL A 386 -12.42 -5.73 -9.46
N GLN A 387 -11.48 -6.40 -8.81
CA GLN A 387 -10.13 -6.68 -9.26
C GLN A 387 -9.58 -7.88 -8.48
N GLU A 388 -8.41 -8.37 -8.88
CA GLU A 388 -7.82 -9.60 -8.32
C GLU A 388 -6.97 -9.36 -7.07
N HIS A 389 -6.34 -8.20 -6.94
CA HIS A 389 -5.42 -7.87 -5.84
C HIS A 389 -5.74 -6.48 -5.30
N SER A 390 -5.63 -6.26 -4.00
CA SER A 390 -5.95 -4.97 -3.39
C SER A 390 -4.99 -3.88 -3.87
N ASP A 391 -5.50 -2.70 -4.19
CA ASP A 391 -4.66 -1.52 -4.34
C ASP A 391 -3.95 -1.23 -3.01
N ALA A 392 -2.66 -0.83 -3.06
CA ALA A 392 -1.81 -0.69 -1.89
C ALA A 392 -2.11 0.62 -1.10
N HIS A 393 -3.36 0.78 -0.67
CA HIS A 393 -3.83 1.83 0.21
C HIS A 393 -5.06 1.41 1.01
N PHE A 394 -5.22 2.05 2.16
CA PHE A 394 -6.42 1.92 2.97
C PHE A 394 -7.48 2.94 2.53
N HIS A 395 -8.74 2.53 2.61
CA HIS A 395 -9.88 3.41 2.43
C HIS A 395 -9.98 4.44 3.56
N ALA A 396 -10.57 5.60 3.28
CA ALA A 396 -10.87 6.65 4.26
C ALA A 396 -11.54 6.15 5.56
N VAL A 397 -12.41 5.13 5.48
CA VAL A 397 -13.11 4.58 6.65
C VAL A 397 -12.21 3.67 7.48
N SER A 398 -11.34 2.90 6.82
CA SER A 398 -10.36 2.03 7.49
C SER A 398 -9.31 2.87 8.23
N ILE A 399 -8.81 3.95 7.61
CA ILE A 399 -7.88 4.88 8.27
C ILE A 399 -8.54 5.49 9.51
N ALA A 400 -9.81 5.92 9.40
CA ALA A 400 -10.55 6.48 10.52
C ALA A 400 -10.69 5.49 11.69
N GLN A 401 -11.14 4.26 11.43
CA GLN A 401 -11.27 3.23 12.47
C GLN A 401 -9.94 2.93 13.16
N MET A 402 -8.88 2.71 12.37
CA MET A 402 -7.57 2.38 12.93
C MET A 402 -7.00 3.54 13.74
N GLN A 403 -7.17 4.77 13.26
CA GLN A 403 -6.68 5.96 13.96
C GLN A 403 -7.47 6.20 15.26
N THR A 404 -8.79 6.01 15.26
CA THR A 404 -9.60 6.09 16.48
C THR A 404 -9.09 5.09 17.53
N PHE A 405 -8.83 3.84 17.13
CA PHE A 405 -8.28 2.83 18.03
C PHE A 405 -6.88 3.21 18.55
N VAL A 406 -5.95 3.59 17.68
CA VAL A 406 -4.58 3.99 18.03
C VAL A 406 -4.55 5.17 19.00
N ASN A 407 -5.50 6.11 18.88
CA ASN A 407 -5.62 7.26 19.77
C ASN A 407 -6.28 6.92 21.13
N ALA A 408 -6.84 5.73 21.27
CA ALA A 408 -7.52 5.26 22.47
C ALA A 408 -6.93 3.93 22.96
N GLY A 409 -7.54 2.79 22.61
CA GLY A 409 -7.17 1.47 23.12
C GLY A 409 -5.76 1.00 22.72
N GLY A 410 -5.27 1.46 21.57
CA GLY A 410 -3.97 1.09 21.01
C GLY A 410 -2.81 1.99 21.43
N SER A 411 -2.90 2.73 22.53
CA SER A 411 -1.98 3.85 22.84
C SER A 411 -0.65 3.47 23.53
N CYS A 412 -0.19 2.22 23.46
CA CYS A 412 1.03 1.76 24.16
C CYS A 412 2.35 1.98 23.40
N ALA A 413 2.29 2.45 22.15
CA ALA A 413 3.48 2.68 21.33
C ALA A 413 4.42 3.74 21.91
N VAL A 414 5.71 3.57 21.61
CA VAL A 414 6.69 4.64 21.80
C VAL A 414 6.40 5.73 20.79
N THR A 415 6.12 6.93 21.28
CA THR A 415 5.67 8.06 20.47
C THR A 415 6.73 9.16 20.44
N THR A 416 7.06 9.64 19.25
CA THR A 416 7.97 10.76 19.04
C THR A 416 7.33 11.81 18.14
N ASN A 417 7.67 13.08 18.32
CA ASN A 417 7.23 14.13 17.39
C ASN A 417 8.00 13.98 16.07
N ASN A 418 7.31 13.89 14.94
CA ASN A 418 7.96 13.82 13.62
C ASN A 418 8.20 15.20 12.99
N GLY A 419 7.77 16.27 13.66
CA GLY A 419 7.91 17.65 13.19
C GLY A 419 7.10 17.92 11.92
N ASN A 420 6.00 17.19 11.73
CA ASN A 420 5.10 17.33 10.60
C ASN A 420 3.76 17.93 11.00
N ALA A 421 3.12 18.62 10.06
CA ALA A 421 1.77 19.13 10.20
C ALA A 421 0.86 18.36 9.25
N ALA A 422 -0.38 18.11 9.66
CA ALA A 422 -1.34 17.45 8.79
C ALA A 422 -1.75 18.36 7.62
N PRO A 423 -1.99 17.80 6.42
CA PRO A 423 -2.58 18.57 5.34
C PRO A 423 -4.00 19.02 5.72
N VAL A 424 -4.31 20.29 5.45
CA VAL A 424 -5.67 20.84 5.63
C VAL A 424 -6.45 20.61 4.35
N VAL A 425 -7.51 19.80 4.44
CA VAL A 425 -8.27 19.32 3.29
C VAL A 425 -9.58 20.09 3.12
N ASN A 426 -9.89 20.45 1.89
CA ASN A 426 -11.16 21.03 1.50
C ASN A 426 -11.76 20.22 0.34
N ALA A 427 -12.84 19.48 0.64
CA ALA A 427 -13.57 18.66 -0.31
C ALA A 427 -14.51 19.46 -1.23
N GLY A 428 -14.59 20.78 -1.06
CA GLY A 428 -15.49 21.65 -1.84
C GLY A 428 -16.90 21.71 -1.27
N ALA A 429 -17.82 22.25 -2.05
CA ALA A 429 -19.22 22.38 -1.67
C ALA A 429 -20.01 21.10 -1.98
N ASN A 430 -21.18 20.95 -1.34
CA ASN A 430 -22.15 19.95 -1.74
C ASN A 430 -22.87 20.39 -3.03
N TYR A 431 -23.19 19.42 -3.89
CA TYR A 431 -23.82 19.69 -5.19
C TYR A 431 -25.12 18.92 -5.36
N THR A 432 -26.08 19.52 -6.07
CA THR A 432 -27.28 18.88 -6.58
C THR A 432 -27.23 18.89 -8.10
N ILE A 433 -27.11 17.71 -8.72
CA ILE A 433 -26.95 17.55 -10.17
C ILE A 433 -28.11 16.74 -10.77
N PRO A 434 -28.41 16.87 -12.07
CA PRO A 434 -29.38 15.99 -12.73
C PRO A 434 -28.92 14.52 -12.73
N TYR A 435 -29.84 13.56 -12.56
CA TYR A 435 -29.47 12.15 -12.72
C TYR A 435 -28.94 11.88 -14.14
N GLY A 436 -28.16 10.82 -14.31
CA GLY A 436 -27.58 10.43 -15.60
C GLY A 436 -26.52 11.40 -16.12
N THR A 437 -26.00 12.27 -15.24
CA THR A 437 -24.96 13.26 -15.58
C THR A 437 -23.63 12.83 -14.99
N ALA A 438 -22.61 12.69 -15.84
CA ALA A 438 -21.23 12.51 -15.37
C ALA A 438 -20.75 13.77 -14.65
N PHE A 439 -19.90 13.61 -13.64
CA PHE A 439 -19.45 14.73 -12.81
C PHE A 439 -17.98 14.58 -12.45
N ILE A 440 -17.41 15.66 -11.92
CA ILE A 440 -16.03 15.71 -11.45
C ILE A 440 -16.07 16.15 -9.99
N LEU A 441 -15.51 15.33 -9.10
CA LEU A 441 -15.25 15.74 -7.72
C LEU A 441 -13.99 16.60 -7.73
N LYS A 442 -14.07 17.80 -7.14
CA LYS A 442 -12.98 18.78 -7.12
C LYS A 442 -12.66 19.14 -5.68
N GLY A 443 -11.44 18.84 -5.26
CA GLY A 443 -10.94 19.16 -3.94
C GLY A 443 -9.77 20.14 -3.99
N SER A 444 -9.27 20.47 -2.81
CA SER A 444 -7.99 21.14 -2.62
C SER A 444 -7.43 20.78 -1.25
N ALA A 445 -6.12 20.97 -1.07
CA ALA A 445 -5.50 20.90 0.23
C ALA A 445 -4.30 21.82 0.30
N THR A 446 -4.00 22.29 1.51
CA THR A 446 -2.77 23.03 1.80
C THR A 446 -1.95 22.26 2.81
N ASP A 447 -0.63 22.26 2.64
CA ASP A 447 0.30 21.72 3.62
C ASP A 447 1.33 22.78 3.99
N THR A 448 1.48 23.00 5.30
CA THR A 448 2.38 24.03 5.82
C THR A 448 3.83 23.55 5.91
N ALA A 449 4.05 22.24 5.90
CA ALA A 449 5.39 21.64 5.86
C ALA A 449 6.01 21.69 4.45
N GLY A 450 5.21 21.89 3.40
CA GLY A 450 5.66 21.97 2.01
C GLY A 450 5.80 20.60 1.34
N GLU A 451 5.14 19.58 1.87
CA GLU A 451 5.18 18.22 1.36
C GLU A 451 4.38 18.06 0.06
N SER A 452 4.73 17.05 -0.73
CA SER A 452 4.04 16.75 -1.98
C SER A 452 2.85 15.82 -1.77
N LEU A 453 1.66 16.38 -1.98
CA LEU A 453 0.41 15.74 -1.62
C LEU A 453 -0.08 14.71 -2.65
N THR A 454 -0.73 13.67 -2.16
CA THR A 454 -1.55 12.75 -2.97
C THR A 454 -2.98 12.72 -2.45
N TYR A 455 -3.93 12.54 -3.36
CA TYR A 455 -5.37 12.70 -3.15
C TYR A 455 -6.07 11.40 -3.54
N GLY A 456 -7.02 10.96 -2.70
CA GLY A 456 -7.91 9.84 -2.96
C GLY A 456 -9.36 10.25 -2.70
N TRP A 457 -10.19 10.21 -3.74
CA TRP A 457 -11.64 10.41 -3.66
C TRP A 457 -12.32 9.05 -3.57
N GLU A 458 -13.14 8.83 -2.55
CA GLU A 458 -13.76 7.52 -2.28
C GLU A 458 -15.23 7.69 -1.86
N GLN A 459 -16.11 6.79 -2.29
CA GLN A 459 -17.52 6.82 -1.89
C GLN A 459 -17.66 6.28 -0.45
N THR A 460 -18.62 6.80 0.32
CA THR A 460 -18.85 6.39 1.73
C THR A 460 -20.28 5.93 2.02
N ASN A 461 -21.07 5.64 0.99
CA ASN A 461 -22.39 5.03 1.14
C ASN A 461 -22.24 3.54 1.46
N ASN A 462 -22.72 3.12 2.63
CA ASN A 462 -22.53 1.77 3.14
C ASN A 462 -23.77 0.86 3.01
N GLN A 463 -24.90 1.38 2.51
CA GLN A 463 -26.14 0.60 2.40
C GLN A 463 -25.94 -0.61 1.47
N VAL A 464 -26.66 -1.70 1.74
CA VAL A 464 -26.70 -2.85 0.84
C VAL A 464 -27.27 -2.41 -0.52
N SER A 465 -26.61 -2.79 -1.61
CA SER A 465 -27.08 -2.60 -2.99
C SER A 465 -26.76 -3.79 -3.87
N THR A 466 -27.44 -3.90 -5.01
CA THR A 466 -27.11 -4.90 -6.04
C THR A 466 -25.67 -4.72 -6.51
N GLN A 467 -24.94 -5.83 -6.65
CA GLN A 467 -23.59 -5.87 -7.19
C GLN A 467 -23.49 -6.82 -8.41
N PRO A 468 -22.75 -6.47 -9.47
CA PRO A 468 -22.14 -5.15 -9.72
C PRO A 468 -23.17 -4.00 -9.70
N PRO A 469 -22.76 -2.76 -9.41
CA PRO A 469 -23.68 -1.64 -9.26
C PRO A 469 -24.55 -1.42 -10.50
N THR A 470 -25.78 -0.95 -10.29
CA THR A 470 -26.72 -0.60 -11.37
C THR A 470 -27.05 0.89 -11.33
N ALA A 471 -27.37 1.46 -12.50
CA ALA A 471 -27.74 2.87 -12.59
C ALA A 471 -29.04 3.19 -11.84
N THR A 472 -29.91 2.19 -11.68
CA THR A 472 -31.20 2.30 -10.99
C THR A 472 -31.12 2.10 -9.48
N ALA A 473 -29.94 1.75 -8.95
CA ALA A 473 -29.75 1.62 -7.50
C ALA A 473 -29.97 2.96 -6.82
N THR A 474 -30.80 3.00 -5.77
CA THR A 474 -31.13 4.21 -5.00
C THR A 474 -30.22 4.42 -3.79
N THR A 475 -29.45 3.41 -3.39
CA THR A 475 -28.54 3.42 -2.23
C THR A 475 -27.27 2.61 -2.51
N GLY A 476 -26.32 2.61 -1.57
CA GLY A 476 -25.11 1.79 -1.61
C GLY A 476 -24.02 2.29 -2.55
N PRO A 477 -22.88 1.57 -2.65
CA PRO A 477 -21.74 2.03 -3.43
C PRO A 477 -21.87 1.73 -4.93
N ASN A 478 -21.55 2.73 -5.74
CA ASN A 478 -21.54 2.69 -7.20
C ASN A 478 -20.15 2.93 -7.81
N PHE A 479 -19.21 3.47 -7.03
CA PHE A 479 -17.88 3.84 -7.50
C PHE A 479 -16.81 3.17 -6.65
N ARG A 480 -15.97 2.36 -7.29
CA ARG A 480 -14.79 1.72 -6.67
C ARG A 480 -13.79 2.75 -6.15
N SER A 481 -12.95 2.34 -5.19
CA SER A 481 -11.75 3.13 -4.86
C SER A 481 -10.69 3.02 -5.97
N LEU A 482 -9.82 4.02 -6.03
CA LEU A 482 -8.67 4.09 -6.93
C LEU A 482 -7.42 4.49 -6.12
N PRO A 483 -6.21 4.08 -6.54
CA PRO A 483 -4.97 4.48 -5.88
C PRO A 483 -4.84 6.01 -5.75
N PRO A 484 -4.22 6.51 -4.65
CA PRO A 484 -3.96 7.94 -4.49
C PRO A 484 -3.16 8.51 -5.66
N SER A 485 -3.52 9.70 -6.11
CA SER A 485 -2.88 10.38 -7.25
C SER A 485 -2.47 11.81 -6.92
N THR A 486 -1.66 12.44 -7.76
CA THR A 486 -1.33 13.87 -7.65
C THR A 486 -2.47 14.81 -8.02
N SER A 487 -3.57 14.30 -8.59
CA SER A 487 -4.72 15.13 -8.98
C SER A 487 -5.71 15.28 -7.82
N PRO A 488 -6.07 16.51 -7.41
CA PRO A 488 -7.14 16.72 -6.45
C PRO A 488 -8.55 16.51 -7.04
N ASN A 489 -8.62 16.23 -8.35
CA ASN A 489 -9.85 16.05 -9.10
C ASN A 489 -10.02 14.58 -9.52
N ARG A 490 -11.23 14.04 -9.37
CA ARG A 490 -11.62 12.72 -9.86
C ARG A 490 -12.82 12.80 -10.79
N TYR A 491 -12.71 12.22 -11.97
CA TYR A 491 -13.82 12.06 -12.92
C TYR A 491 -14.69 10.86 -12.51
N MET A 492 -16.01 11.01 -12.62
CA MET A 492 -16.99 10.01 -12.21
C MET A 492 -17.96 9.73 -13.39
N PRO A 493 -17.74 8.67 -14.19
CA PRO A 493 -16.62 7.71 -14.18
C PRO A 493 -15.35 8.29 -14.82
N ARG A 494 -14.31 7.47 -15.05
CA ARG A 494 -13.09 7.89 -15.77
C ARG A 494 -13.42 8.66 -17.06
N PHE A 495 -12.61 9.68 -17.34
CA PHE A 495 -12.82 10.56 -18.49
C PHE A 495 -12.91 9.81 -19.83
N GLU A 496 -12.12 8.75 -19.99
CA GLU A 496 -12.14 7.90 -21.19
C GLU A 496 -13.48 7.17 -21.40
N ASP A 497 -14.12 6.73 -20.32
CA ASP A 497 -15.45 6.10 -20.36
C ASP A 497 -16.51 7.15 -20.75
N VAL A 498 -16.44 8.36 -20.17
CA VAL A 498 -17.32 9.48 -20.53
C VAL A 498 -17.15 9.87 -21.99
N LEU A 499 -15.91 9.97 -22.49
CA LEU A 499 -15.62 10.29 -23.89
C LEU A 499 -16.15 9.22 -24.85
N ALA A 500 -16.14 7.95 -24.42
CA ALA A 500 -16.74 6.83 -25.16
C ALA A 500 -18.29 6.77 -25.04
N GLY A 501 -18.92 7.69 -24.31
CA GLY A 501 -20.36 7.69 -24.06
C GLY A 501 -20.82 6.61 -23.07
N ASN A 502 -19.91 6.01 -22.32
CA ASN A 502 -20.18 4.99 -21.31
C ASN A 502 -20.26 5.62 -19.92
N LEU A 503 -21.49 5.88 -19.44
CA LEU A 503 -21.73 6.40 -18.09
C LEU A 503 -21.92 5.32 -17.03
N THR A 504 -21.91 4.05 -17.44
CA THR A 504 -22.15 2.90 -16.56
C THR A 504 -21.10 1.80 -16.76
N PRO A 505 -19.78 2.08 -16.75
CA PRO A 505 -18.79 1.02 -16.64
C PRO A 505 -19.02 0.22 -15.35
N THR A 506 -18.70 -1.08 -15.38
CA THR A 506 -19.13 -2.07 -14.39
C THR A 506 -18.96 -1.67 -12.91
N TRP A 507 -17.91 -0.90 -12.57
CA TRP A 507 -17.55 -0.55 -11.20
C TRP A 507 -17.56 0.95 -10.89
N GLU A 508 -18.00 1.78 -11.85
CA GLU A 508 -18.13 3.23 -11.70
C GLU A 508 -19.41 3.69 -12.39
N VAL A 509 -20.56 3.53 -11.72
CA VAL A 509 -21.87 3.67 -12.36
C VAL A 509 -22.56 4.97 -11.98
N VAL A 510 -22.77 5.86 -12.96
CA VAL A 510 -23.58 7.08 -12.78
C VAL A 510 -25.05 6.69 -12.57
N PRO A 511 -25.69 7.16 -11.50
CA PRO A 511 -27.11 6.91 -11.26
C PRO A 511 -28.00 7.51 -12.34
N ASN A 512 -29.01 6.77 -12.79
CA ASN A 512 -30.10 7.29 -13.64
C ASN A 512 -31.42 7.49 -12.85
N VAL A 513 -31.33 7.49 -11.52
CA VAL A 513 -32.42 7.74 -10.58
C VAL A 513 -32.01 8.81 -9.57
N ALA A 514 -32.99 9.43 -8.94
CA ALA A 514 -32.73 10.35 -7.86
C ALA A 514 -32.17 9.62 -6.62
N ARG A 515 -31.06 10.12 -6.07
CA ARG A 515 -30.41 9.58 -4.88
C ARG A 515 -29.34 10.52 -4.35
N THR A 516 -28.81 10.23 -3.17
CA THR A 516 -27.67 10.96 -2.60
C THR A 516 -26.46 10.04 -2.50
N MET A 517 -25.30 10.56 -2.87
CA MET A 517 -24.00 9.91 -2.71
C MET A 517 -23.09 10.77 -1.83
N ASN A 518 -22.37 10.11 -0.93
CA ASN A 518 -21.39 10.73 -0.05
C ASN A 518 -19.99 10.32 -0.48
N PHE A 519 -19.06 11.27 -0.45
CA PHE A 519 -17.68 11.07 -0.84
C PHE A 519 -16.73 11.64 0.21
N ALA A 520 -15.62 10.96 0.43
CA ALA A 520 -14.50 11.41 1.23
C ALA A 520 -13.30 11.72 0.31
N LEU A 521 -12.68 12.86 0.54
CA LEU A 521 -11.37 13.22 0.01
C LEU A 521 -10.32 12.98 1.10
N THR A 522 -9.51 11.94 0.92
CA THR A 522 -8.34 11.68 1.77
C THR A 522 -7.10 12.27 1.11
N VAL A 523 -6.32 13.06 1.86
CA VAL A 523 -5.06 13.63 1.40
C VAL A 523 -3.92 13.13 2.26
N ARG A 524 -2.84 12.69 1.61
CA ARG A 524 -1.61 12.20 2.23
C ARG A 524 -0.48 13.13 1.85
N ASP A 525 0.35 13.51 2.83
CA ASP A 525 1.53 14.32 2.56
C ASP A 525 2.74 13.52 2.06
N ASN A 526 2.72 12.20 2.23
CA ASN A 526 3.80 11.29 1.84
C ASN A 526 5.16 11.66 2.46
N ARG A 527 5.16 12.26 3.66
CA ARG A 527 6.41 12.60 4.35
C ARG A 527 7.19 11.33 4.70
N ALA A 528 8.49 11.39 4.43
CA ALA A 528 9.48 10.39 4.80
C ALA A 528 10.76 11.12 5.25
N PRO A 529 11.59 10.54 6.13
CA PRO A 529 11.55 9.16 6.57
C PRO A 529 10.90 8.96 7.94
N ASN A 530 10.04 9.86 8.46
CA ASN A 530 9.52 9.74 9.84
C ASN A 530 7.97 9.76 9.91
N GLY A 531 7.33 9.09 8.96
CA GLY A 531 5.87 8.92 8.88
C GLY A 531 5.14 10.13 8.28
N GLY A 532 4.14 9.85 7.47
CA GLY A 532 3.26 10.84 6.86
C GLY A 532 2.16 11.31 7.80
N GLN A 533 1.50 12.40 7.45
CA GLN A 533 0.23 12.81 8.03
C GLN A 533 -0.87 12.75 6.96
N THR A 534 -2.09 12.54 7.43
CA THR A 534 -3.27 12.41 6.60
C THR A 534 -4.35 13.39 7.04
N GLY A 535 -5.15 13.84 6.08
CA GLY A 535 -6.30 14.71 6.30
C GLY A 535 -7.49 14.22 5.49
N ARG A 536 -8.70 14.57 5.93
CA ARG A 536 -9.95 14.18 5.28
C ARG A 536 -10.92 15.35 5.20
N GLY A 537 -11.59 15.48 4.07
CA GLY A 537 -12.78 16.32 3.91
C GLY A 537 -13.89 15.52 3.24
N ASP A 538 -15.14 15.78 3.59
CA ASP A 538 -16.29 15.07 3.05
C ASP A 538 -17.17 16.00 2.20
N MET A 539 -17.80 15.45 1.17
CA MET A 539 -18.80 16.17 0.37
C MET A 539 -19.95 15.24 -0.04
N THR A 540 -21.08 15.85 -0.38
CA THR A 540 -22.30 15.16 -0.81
C THR A 540 -22.70 15.61 -2.22
N VAL A 541 -23.08 14.64 -3.05
CA VAL A 541 -23.68 14.85 -4.38
C VAL A 541 -25.10 14.28 -4.37
N THR A 542 -26.08 15.13 -4.58
CA THR A 542 -27.49 14.76 -4.70
C THR A 542 -27.89 14.73 -6.17
N PHE A 543 -28.33 13.58 -6.65
CA PHE A 543 -28.91 13.40 -7.98
C PHE A 543 -30.39 13.75 -7.90
N ALA A 544 -30.79 14.87 -8.51
CA ALA A 544 -32.16 15.34 -8.57
C ALA A 544 -32.98 14.53 -9.58
N ASN A 545 -34.30 14.43 -9.35
CA ASN A 545 -35.24 13.76 -10.25
C ASN A 545 -35.57 14.62 -11.49
N THR A 546 -34.55 15.00 -12.25
CA THR A 546 -34.64 15.74 -13.50
C THR A 546 -33.73 15.06 -14.52
N GLY A 547 -34.14 15.06 -15.79
CA GLY A 547 -33.45 14.34 -16.88
C GLY A 547 -31.98 14.74 -17.01
N PRO A 548 -31.13 13.95 -17.67
CA PRO A 548 -29.70 14.18 -17.69
C PRO A 548 -29.31 15.45 -18.44
N PHE A 549 -28.21 16.08 -18.00
CA PHE A 549 -27.51 17.04 -18.85
C PHE A 549 -27.00 16.32 -20.11
N ARG A 550 -27.40 16.80 -21.29
CA ARG A 550 -27.08 16.16 -22.56
C ARG A 550 -26.80 17.18 -23.66
N ILE A 551 -25.69 17.03 -24.36
CA ILE A 551 -25.46 17.72 -25.64
C ILE A 551 -26.46 17.19 -26.68
N THR A 552 -27.26 18.08 -27.26
CA THR A 552 -28.29 17.77 -28.26
C THR A 552 -27.86 18.08 -29.69
N SER A 553 -26.81 18.89 -29.89
CA SER A 553 -26.18 19.13 -31.20
C SER A 553 -24.68 19.38 -31.03
N PRO A 554 -23.78 18.79 -31.86
CA PRO A 554 -24.10 17.84 -32.92
C PRO A 554 -24.66 16.52 -32.36
N ALA A 555 -25.72 16.00 -32.99
CA ALA A 555 -26.44 14.80 -32.53
C ALA A 555 -25.86 13.49 -33.10
N THR A 556 -24.87 13.58 -33.99
CA THR A 556 -24.24 12.44 -34.67
C THR A 556 -22.75 12.38 -34.37
N ALA A 557 -22.19 11.17 -34.34
CA ALA A 557 -20.75 10.98 -34.17
C ALA A 557 -20.00 11.39 -35.44
N ASN A 558 -18.73 11.81 -35.29
CA ASN A 558 -17.82 12.13 -36.39
C ASN A 558 -18.34 13.19 -37.38
N VAL A 559 -19.07 14.19 -36.89
CA VAL A 559 -19.46 15.33 -37.73
C VAL A 559 -18.21 16.01 -38.28
N SER A 560 -18.16 16.17 -39.60
CA SER A 560 -17.10 16.90 -40.28
C SER A 560 -17.47 18.37 -40.32
N TRP A 561 -16.52 19.22 -39.92
CA TRP A 561 -16.68 20.67 -39.95
C TRP A 561 -15.58 21.29 -40.81
N ASP A 562 -15.96 22.27 -41.64
CA ASP A 562 -15.00 23.02 -42.42
C ASP A 562 -14.06 23.81 -41.49
N ARG A 563 -12.77 23.79 -41.81
CA ARG A 563 -11.76 24.53 -41.05
C ARG A 563 -12.10 26.02 -41.07
N GLY A 564 -12.19 26.62 -39.88
CA GLY A 564 -12.51 28.04 -39.70
C GLY A 564 -14.01 28.35 -39.67
N SER A 565 -14.89 27.35 -39.79
CA SER A 565 -16.33 27.53 -39.62
C SER A 565 -16.73 27.64 -38.13
N SER A 566 -17.77 28.41 -37.85
CA SER A 566 -18.42 28.45 -36.53
C SER A 566 -19.54 27.41 -36.48
N GLN A 567 -19.64 26.71 -35.35
CA GLN A 567 -20.60 25.63 -35.15
C GLN A 567 -21.41 25.89 -33.88
N THR A 568 -22.72 25.69 -33.95
CA THR A 568 -23.59 25.85 -32.79
C THR A 568 -23.72 24.52 -32.06
N VAL A 569 -23.28 24.50 -30.81
CA VAL A 569 -23.48 23.39 -29.88
C VAL A 569 -24.71 23.70 -29.04
N THR A 570 -25.65 22.76 -28.96
CA THR A 570 -26.85 22.88 -28.11
C THR A 570 -26.87 21.78 -27.07
N TRP A 571 -27.49 22.02 -25.92
CA TRP A 571 -27.63 21.05 -24.84
C TRP A 571 -28.96 21.24 -24.11
N ASP A 572 -29.42 20.17 -23.46
CA ASP A 572 -30.50 20.22 -22.48
C ASP A 572 -29.91 20.66 -21.14
N VAL A 573 -30.43 21.76 -20.60
CA VAL A 573 -30.01 22.30 -19.31
C VAL A 573 -30.44 21.45 -18.14
N ALA A 574 -31.42 20.55 -18.31
CA ALA A 574 -31.80 19.57 -17.29
C ALA A 574 -32.16 20.19 -15.92
N GLY A 575 -32.63 21.44 -15.91
CA GLY A 575 -32.95 22.18 -14.69
C GLY A 575 -31.79 22.96 -14.06
N THR A 576 -30.57 22.90 -14.58
CA THR A 576 -29.36 23.60 -14.06
C THR A 576 -29.44 25.14 -14.07
N THR A 577 -30.43 25.72 -14.75
CA THR A 577 -30.68 27.17 -14.75
C THR A 577 -31.75 27.61 -13.74
N ALA A 578 -32.29 26.69 -12.92
CA ALA A 578 -33.31 26.93 -11.90
C ALA A 578 -33.23 25.88 -10.76
N ASN A 579 -34.18 25.89 -9.81
CA ASN A 579 -34.45 24.77 -8.88
C ASN A 579 -33.32 24.30 -7.94
N GLY A 580 -32.28 25.12 -7.71
CA GLY A 580 -31.21 24.78 -6.77
C GLY A 580 -30.27 23.66 -7.24
N ILE A 581 -30.31 23.33 -8.54
CA ILE A 581 -29.34 22.43 -9.20
C ILE A 581 -28.10 23.27 -9.53
N ASN A 582 -26.92 22.80 -9.12
CA ASN A 582 -25.68 23.59 -9.13
C ASN A 582 -24.43 22.81 -9.55
#